data_AF-A0AAV1GVU1-F1
#
_entry.id   AF-A0AAV1GVU1-F1
#
_cell.length_a   1.000
_cell.length_b   1.000
_cell.length_c   1.000
_cell.angle_alpha   90.00
_cell.angle_beta   90.00
_cell.angle_gamma   90.00
#
_symmetry.space_group_name_H-M   'P 1'
#
loop_
_entity.id
_entity.type
_entity.pdbx_description
1 polymer ?
#
loop_
_entity_poly.entity_id
_entity_poly.type
_entity_poly.pdbx_seq_one_letter_code
_entity_poly.pdbx_strand_id
1 'polypeptide(L)'
;MPVLDPERSGQRVATEEEKLESESTSSPVTVEILDSVTVCALIRCAGSDPSSCGQGVEEAETKMDFVMEGKFGTRYVYPSVLASQMVLEEVKHFDKSADGRVTLKHSDMTAGLVTACLYGRMYHLDHE
;
A
#
# COMPACT_ATOMS: atom_id res chain seq x y z
N MET A 1 17.35 40.39 -2.23
CA MET A 1 16.40 39.92 -3.26
C MET A 1 17.17 39.21 -4.35
N PRO A 2 16.71 38.06 -4.90
CA PRO A 2 15.61 37.18 -4.50
C PRO A 2 16.13 35.77 -4.08
N VAL A 3 15.39 34.97 -3.30
CA VAL A 3 15.31 33.50 -3.48
C VAL A 3 13.94 33.04 -2.95
N LEU A 4 13.31 32.18 -3.75
CA LEU A 4 11.95 31.65 -3.68
C LEU A 4 11.75 30.63 -2.54
N ASP A 5 10.52 30.58 -2.02
CA ASP A 5 9.99 29.54 -1.11
C ASP A 5 10.05 28.12 -1.71
N PRO A 6 10.21 27.10 -0.85
CA PRO A 6 9.51 25.84 -1.08
C PRO A 6 8.96 25.24 0.24
N GLU A 7 7.80 25.72 0.70
CA GLU A 7 6.97 25.04 1.71
C GLU A 7 5.81 24.30 1.02
N ARG A 8 6.07 23.10 0.48
CA ARG A 8 5.07 22.04 0.24
C ARG A 8 5.73 20.75 -0.28
N SER A 9 5.97 19.79 0.61
CA SER A 9 5.92 18.34 0.37
C SER A 9 6.60 17.64 1.55
N GLY A 10 5.82 17.35 2.60
CA GLY A 10 6.28 16.59 3.75
C GLY A 10 6.11 15.09 3.53
N GLN A 11 6.84 14.51 2.57
CA GLN A 11 6.84 13.08 2.34
C GLN A 11 7.73 12.41 3.40
N ARG A 12 7.12 11.77 4.41
CA ARG A 12 7.86 10.97 5.39
C ARG A 12 8.10 9.58 4.82
N VAL A 13 9.30 9.38 4.30
CA VAL A 13 9.86 8.04 4.03
C VAL A 13 10.17 7.42 5.41
N ALA A 14 9.57 6.28 5.73
CA ALA A 14 9.97 5.52 6.90
C ALA A 14 11.39 4.99 6.66
N THR A 15 12.34 5.50 7.44
CA THR A 15 13.73 5.05 7.44
C THR A 15 13.83 3.66 8.09
N GLU A 16 14.39 2.74 7.30
CA GLU A 16 15.14 1.54 7.66
C GLU A 16 15.45 1.34 9.15
N GLU A 17 14.99 0.23 9.74
CA GLU A 17 15.63 -0.55 10.83
C GLU A 17 14.80 -1.84 11.00
N GLU A 18 15.08 -2.87 10.19
CA GLU A 18 15.19 -4.29 10.58
C GLU A 18 15.27 -5.16 9.31
N LYS A 19 16.50 -5.49 8.99
CA LYS A 19 16.94 -6.40 7.94
C LYS A 19 16.60 -7.83 8.36
N LEU A 20 15.69 -8.48 7.64
CA LEU A 20 15.70 -9.94 7.50
C LEU A 20 15.70 -10.29 6.01
N GLU A 21 16.61 -11.19 5.68
CA GLU A 21 17.15 -11.50 4.36
C GLU A 21 16.14 -12.04 3.34
N SER A 22 16.51 -11.84 2.07
CA SER A 22 16.13 -12.55 0.84
C SER A 22 15.10 -11.90 -0.11
N GLU A 23 15.55 -11.82 -1.37
CA GLU A 23 14.98 -11.34 -2.64
C GLU A 23 13.52 -10.84 -2.76
N SER A 24 13.39 -9.78 -3.57
CA SER A 24 12.20 -9.02 -3.96
C SER A 24 11.78 -7.94 -2.94
N THR A 25 12.30 -6.73 -3.16
CA THR A 25 11.97 -5.51 -2.40
C THR A 25 10.50 -5.12 -2.63
N SER A 26 9.60 -5.77 -1.90
CA SER A 26 8.19 -5.39 -1.78
C SER A 26 7.92 -4.89 -0.36
N SER A 27 8.58 -3.79 0.01
CA SER A 27 8.31 -3.12 1.29
C SER A 27 6.93 -2.44 1.24
N PRO A 28 6.17 -2.39 2.35
CA PRO A 28 4.91 -1.67 2.38
C PRO A 28 5.15 -0.16 2.17
N VAL A 29 4.48 0.40 1.17
CA VAL A 29 4.47 1.82 0.86
C VAL A 29 3.12 2.39 1.29
N THR A 30 3.14 3.42 2.13
CA THR A 30 1.94 4.20 2.43
C THR A 30 1.88 5.38 1.47
N VAL A 31 0.82 5.48 0.67
CA VAL A 31 0.64 6.58 -0.29
C VAL A 31 -0.63 7.35 0.10
N GLU A 32 -0.48 8.64 0.40
CA GLU A 32 -1.60 9.55 0.63
C GLU A 32 -1.89 10.27 -0.70
N ILE A 33 -2.89 9.77 -1.44
CA ILE A 33 -3.26 10.30 -2.76
C ILE A 33 -4.61 10.99 -2.59
N LEU A 34 -4.59 12.30 -2.38
CA LEU A 34 -5.72 13.22 -2.14
C LEU A 34 -6.21 13.31 -0.69
N ASP A 35 -6.61 14.52 -0.31
CA ASP A 35 -7.04 14.89 1.05
C ASP A 35 -8.21 14.03 1.59
N SER A 36 -8.87 13.20 0.76
CA SER A 36 -9.92 12.28 1.19
C SER A 36 -9.59 10.78 1.10
N VAL A 37 -8.38 10.39 0.68
CA VAL A 37 -8.00 8.96 0.56
C VAL A 37 -6.61 8.69 1.16
N THR A 38 -6.56 7.73 2.09
CA THR A 38 -5.32 7.19 2.66
C THR A 38 -5.13 5.76 2.17
N VAL A 39 -3.94 5.41 1.70
CA VAL A 39 -3.64 4.05 1.20
C VAL A 39 -2.42 3.48 1.90
N CYS A 40 -2.55 2.25 2.40
CA CYS A 40 -1.41 1.41 2.78
C CYS A 40 -1.32 0.26 1.77
N ALA A 41 -0.19 0.09 1.09
CA ALA A 41 -0.08 -0.87 0.00
C ALA A 41 1.27 -1.61 -0.02
N LEU A 42 1.24 -2.89 -0.42
CA LEU A 42 2.39 -3.63 -0.93
C LEU A 42 2.31 -3.56 -2.45
N ILE A 43 3.35 -3.06 -3.11
CA ILE A 43 3.34 -2.86 -4.57
C ILE A 43 4.50 -3.57 -5.24
N ARG A 44 4.23 -4.18 -6.39
CA ARG A 44 5.25 -4.62 -7.33
C ARG A 44 5.69 -3.42 -8.16
N CYS A 45 6.98 -3.09 -8.10
CA CYS A 45 7.57 -2.06 -8.97
C CYS A 45 7.75 -2.60 -10.40
N ALA A 46 7.86 -1.75 -11.43
CA ALA A 46 8.08 -2.28 -12.80
C ALA A 46 9.49 -2.86 -12.99
N GLY A 47 10.48 -2.34 -12.26
CA GLY A 47 11.87 -2.81 -12.26
C GLY A 47 12.47 -2.87 -10.86
N SER A 48 13.80 -2.91 -10.80
CA SER A 48 14.57 -2.84 -9.55
C SER A 48 14.79 -1.41 -9.05
N ASP A 49 14.54 -0.42 -9.90
CA ASP A 49 14.67 1.00 -9.54
C ASP A 49 13.45 1.44 -8.70
N PRO A 50 13.63 2.02 -7.51
CA PRO A 50 12.53 2.51 -6.67
C PRO A 50 11.60 3.52 -7.37
N SER A 51 12.11 4.28 -8.34
CA SER A 51 11.30 5.22 -9.14
C SER A 51 10.29 4.53 -10.06
N SER A 52 10.46 3.22 -10.31
CA SER A 52 9.53 2.41 -11.09
C SER A 52 8.32 1.92 -10.29
N CYS A 53 8.31 2.14 -8.97
CA CYS A 53 7.20 1.78 -8.11
C CYS A 53 6.01 2.74 -8.34
N GLY A 54 4.79 2.19 -8.45
CA GLY A 54 3.59 2.97 -8.78
C GLY A 54 3.31 3.12 -10.28
N GLN A 55 4.19 2.60 -11.14
CA GLN A 55 3.88 2.40 -12.56
C GLN A 55 2.95 1.19 -12.75
N GLY A 56 2.24 1.13 -13.88
CA GLY A 56 1.38 -0.01 -14.20
C GLY A 56 2.19 -1.29 -14.41
N VAL A 57 1.84 -2.34 -13.67
CA VAL A 57 2.43 -3.69 -13.78
C VAL A 57 1.30 -4.70 -13.83
N GLU A 58 1.33 -5.61 -14.80
CA GLU A 58 0.29 -6.63 -14.99
C GLU A 58 0.76 -8.02 -14.53
N GLU A 59 2.07 -8.24 -14.48
CA GLU A 59 2.67 -9.54 -14.18
C GLU A 59 3.60 -9.47 -12.97
N ALA A 60 3.52 -10.49 -12.13
CA ALA A 60 4.40 -10.70 -10.99
C ALA A 60 4.65 -12.20 -10.80
N GLU A 61 5.91 -12.56 -10.55
CA GLU A 61 6.31 -13.96 -10.36
C GLU A 61 6.26 -14.36 -8.88
N THR A 62 6.58 -13.42 -7.98
CA THR A 62 6.72 -13.70 -6.55
C THR A 62 5.37 -13.92 -5.88
N LYS A 63 5.12 -15.14 -5.41
CA LYS A 63 4.06 -15.46 -4.44
C LYS A 63 4.59 -15.20 -3.04
N MET A 64 3.80 -14.53 -2.21
CA MET A 64 4.18 -14.32 -0.81
C MET A 64 2.97 -14.34 0.10
N ASP A 65 3.21 -14.85 1.31
CA ASP A 65 2.31 -14.68 2.44
C ASP A 65 2.63 -13.35 3.10
N PHE A 66 1.61 -12.57 3.45
CA PHE A 66 1.82 -11.26 4.05
C PHE A 66 0.79 -10.95 5.14
N VAL A 67 1.24 -10.08 6.05
CA VAL A 67 0.39 -9.37 7.00
C VAL A 67 0.73 -7.91 6.85
N MET A 68 -0.27 -7.09 6.56
CA MET A 68 -0.11 -5.64 6.51
C MET A 68 -1.07 -4.98 7.51
N GLU A 69 -0.54 -4.01 8.25
CA GLU A 69 -1.29 -3.21 9.20
C GLU A 69 -1.23 -1.74 8.79
N GLY A 70 -2.36 -1.05 8.87
CA GLY A 70 -2.43 0.41 8.73
C GLY A 70 -3.34 1.01 9.79
N LYS A 71 -3.04 2.25 10.20
CA LYS A 71 -3.92 3.02 11.09
C LYS A 71 -4.68 4.06 10.28
N PHE A 72 -6.01 3.96 10.28
CA PHE A 72 -6.88 4.79 9.48
C PHE A 72 -7.72 5.72 10.35
N GLY A 73 -7.84 6.97 9.93
CA GLY A 73 -8.76 7.96 10.54
C GLY A 73 -10.24 7.73 10.18
N THR A 74 -10.57 6.62 9.53
CA THR A 74 -11.89 6.29 9.01
C THR A 74 -12.22 4.82 9.24
N ARG A 75 -13.51 4.52 9.39
CA ARG A 75 -14.03 3.15 9.42
C ARG A 75 -14.21 2.55 8.03
N TYR A 76 -14.21 3.39 7.00
CA TYR A 76 -14.40 3.02 5.61
C TYR A 76 -13.07 2.63 4.98
N VAL A 77 -12.59 1.47 5.39
CA VAL A 77 -11.38 0.84 4.85
C VAL A 77 -11.77 -0.41 4.06
N TYR A 78 -11.25 -0.51 2.84
CA TYR A 78 -11.55 -1.57 1.89
C TYR A 78 -10.25 -2.30 1.49
N PRO A 79 -10.13 -3.61 1.76
CA PRO A 79 -8.97 -4.39 1.36
C PRO A 79 -9.06 -4.81 -0.11
N SER A 80 -7.93 -4.94 -0.78
CA SER A 80 -7.82 -5.49 -2.14
C SER A 80 -6.51 -6.26 -2.28
N VAL A 81 -6.54 -7.39 -2.97
CA VAL A 81 -5.35 -8.17 -3.32
C VAL A 81 -5.46 -8.53 -4.80
N LEU A 82 -4.44 -8.15 -5.56
CA LEU A 82 -4.36 -8.34 -7.00
C LEU A 82 -3.12 -9.19 -7.32
N ALA A 83 -3.35 -10.35 -7.91
CA ALA A 83 -2.32 -11.26 -8.38
C ALA A 83 -2.02 -11.02 -9.88
N SER A 84 -0.97 -11.68 -10.37
CA SER A 84 -0.53 -11.67 -11.78
C SER A 84 -1.69 -11.90 -12.73
N GLN A 85 -1.61 -11.32 -13.93
CA GLN A 85 -2.68 -11.36 -14.96
C GLN A 85 -3.98 -10.67 -14.49
N MET A 86 -3.87 -9.72 -13.58
CA MET A 86 -4.99 -8.93 -13.03
C MET A 86 -6.09 -9.78 -12.36
N VAL A 87 -5.69 -10.88 -11.72
CA VAL A 87 -6.63 -11.75 -10.99
C VAL A 87 -6.87 -11.19 -9.59
N LEU A 88 -8.12 -10.86 -9.29
CA LEU A 88 -8.51 -10.45 -7.93
C LEU A 88 -8.59 -11.68 -7.02
N GLU A 89 -7.84 -11.62 -5.91
CA GLU A 89 -7.84 -12.65 -4.87
C GLU A 89 -8.96 -12.37 -3.85
N GLU A 90 -9.61 -13.43 -3.36
CA GLU A 90 -10.61 -13.31 -2.30
C GLU A 90 -9.93 -13.08 -0.94
N VAL A 91 -10.23 -11.94 -0.32
CA VAL A 91 -9.70 -11.60 1.00
C VAL A 91 -10.48 -12.31 2.11
N LYS A 92 -9.82 -13.22 2.82
CA LYS A 92 -10.43 -14.02 3.89
C LYS A 92 -10.17 -13.50 5.31
N HIS A 93 -9.03 -12.84 5.54
CA HIS A 93 -8.63 -12.37 6.86
C HIS A 93 -8.42 -10.86 6.86
N PHE A 94 -9.45 -10.16 7.33
CA PHE A 94 -9.49 -8.71 7.38
C PHE A 94 -10.15 -8.25 8.69
N ASP A 95 -9.36 -7.60 9.53
CA ASP A 95 -9.77 -7.19 10.87
C ASP A 95 -9.67 -5.68 11.04
N LYS A 96 -10.62 -5.12 11.79
CA LYS A 96 -10.65 -3.70 12.18
C LYS A 96 -10.73 -3.59 13.69
N SER A 97 -9.79 -2.90 14.31
CA SER A 97 -9.81 -2.62 15.74
C SER A 97 -10.57 -1.32 16.04
N ALA A 98 -10.95 -1.15 17.31
CA ALA A 98 -11.65 0.06 17.78
C ALA A 98 -10.76 1.33 17.73
N ASP A 99 -9.44 1.19 17.80
CA ASP A 99 -8.48 2.31 17.74
C ASP A 99 -8.11 2.72 16.29
N GLY A 100 -8.79 2.14 15.30
CA GLY A 100 -8.62 2.46 13.88
C GLY A 100 -7.47 1.72 13.19
N ARG A 101 -6.86 0.72 13.84
CA ARG A 101 -5.94 -0.19 13.16
C ARG A 101 -6.72 -1.18 12.31
N VAL A 102 -6.16 -1.49 11.16
CA VAL A 102 -6.72 -2.41 10.20
C VAL A 102 -5.62 -3.37 9.80
N THR A 103 -5.92 -4.66 9.86
CA THR A 103 -4.98 -5.73 9.51
C THR A 103 -5.56 -6.51 8.34
N LEU A 104 -4.76 -6.68 7.29
CA LEU A 104 -5.03 -7.59 6.19
C LEU A 104 -3.97 -8.68 6.22
N LYS A 105 -4.43 -9.92 6.31
CA LYS A 105 -3.59 -11.11 6.21
C LYS A 105 -4.02 -11.93 5.00
N HIS A 106 -3.05 -12.34 4.20
CA HIS A 106 -3.29 -13.21 3.06
C HIS A 106 -2.19 -14.24 2.94
N SER A 107 -2.57 -15.46 2.58
CA SER A 107 -1.68 -16.58 2.36
C SER A 107 -2.18 -17.41 1.19
N ASP A 108 -1.37 -18.36 0.73
CA ASP A 108 -1.75 -19.33 -0.31
C ASP A 108 -2.12 -18.66 -1.66
N MET A 109 -1.36 -17.63 -2.04
CA MET A 109 -1.54 -16.88 -3.29
C MET A 109 -1.59 -17.80 -4.53
N THR A 110 -2.59 -17.56 -5.37
CA THR A 110 -2.82 -18.32 -6.61
C THR A 110 -1.80 -17.96 -7.70
N ALA A 111 -1.34 -16.71 -7.76
CA ALA A 111 -0.30 -16.20 -8.66
C ALA A 111 0.59 -15.17 -7.93
N GLY A 112 1.63 -14.64 -8.58
CA GLY A 112 2.52 -13.66 -7.91
C GLY A 112 1.80 -12.35 -7.58
N LEU A 113 2.22 -11.65 -6.53
CA LEU A 113 1.55 -10.45 -6.04
C LEU A 113 1.89 -9.23 -6.91
N VAL A 114 0.88 -8.62 -7.53
CA VAL A 114 1.00 -7.32 -8.19
C VAL A 114 0.81 -6.20 -7.17
N THR A 115 -0.27 -6.27 -6.37
CA THR A 115 -0.48 -5.32 -5.29
C THR A 115 -1.42 -5.87 -4.21
N ALA A 116 -1.20 -5.47 -2.96
CA ALA A 116 -2.17 -5.61 -1.88
C ALA A 116 -2.38 -4.26 -1.23
N CYS A 117 -3.63 -3.85 -1.01
CA CYS A 117 -3.97 -2.49 -0.58
C CYS A 117 -5.03 -2.48 0.51
N LEU A 118 -4.89 -1.50 1.42
CA LEU A 118 -5.92 -1.03 2.32
C LEU A 118 -6.30 0.40 1.91
N TYR A 119 -7.47 0.57 1.31
CA TYR A 119 -7.98 1.87 0.87
C TYR A 119 -8.90 2.48 1.94
N GLY A 120 -8.43 3.51 2.61
CA GLY A 120 -9.21 4.29 3.57
C GLY A 120 -9.83 5.52 2.91
N ARG A 121 -11.15 5.68 2.99
CA ARG A 121 -11.85 6.85 2.46
C ARG A 121 -12.40 7.76 3.56
N MET A 122 -12.07 9.04 3.48
CA MET A 122 -12.47 10.11 4.39
C MET A 122 -13.62 10.91 3.77
N TYR A 123 -14.83 10.34 3.73
CA TYR A 123 -16.01 10.99 3.12
C TYR A 123 -16.34 12.38 3.68
N HIS A 124 -15.98 12.66 4.94
CA HIS A 124 -16.22 13.98 5.54
C HIS A 124 -15.36 15.10 4.96
N LEU A 125 -14.31 14.75 4.18
CA LEU A 125 -13.43 15.69 3.50
C LEU A 125 -13.81 15.89 2.03
N ASP A 126 -14.75 15.08 1.51
CA ASP A 126 -15.38 15.30 0.21
C ASP A 126 -16.36 16.50 0.36
N HIS A 127 -15.84 17.73 0.32
CA HIS A 127 -16.66 18.93 0.16
C HIS A 127 -16.93 19.13 -1.34
N GLU A 128 -18.21 19.26 -1.71
CA GLU A 128 -18.65 19.57 -3.09
C GLU A 128 -18.10 20.90 -3.63
#